data_AF-A0A8J7QJ98-F1
#
_entry.id   AF-A0A8J7QJ98-F1
#
_cell.length_a   1.000
_cell.length_b   1.000
_cell.length_c   1.000
_cell.angle_alpha   90.00
_cell.angle_beta   90.00
_cell.angle_gamma   90.00
#
_symmetry.space_group_name_H-M   'P 1'
#
loop_
_entity.id
_entity.type
_entity.pdbx_description
1 polymer ?
#
loop_
_entity_poly.entity_id
_entity_poly.type
_entity_poly.pdbx_seq_one_letter_code
_entity_poly.pdbx_strand_id
1 'polypeptide(L)'
;MKPKRSTYMVQPQPLREDRSNHAMGWLPGEIAGKKRVWHSGGINGFTSGISYLPAINIRVIRFHNVENPEHGPTAIRILLRYQQFSREAC
;
A
#
# COMPACT_ATOMS: atom_id res chain seq x y z
N MET A 1 -23.01 -11.27 26.08
CA MET A 1 -21.95 -11.69 25.15
C MET A 1 -21.56 -10.50 24.26
N LYS A 2 -20.29 -10.08 24.24
CA LYS A 2 -19.81 -9.05 23.29
C LYS A 2 -19.38 -9.75 21.99
N PRO A 3 -19.70 -9.23 20.79
CA PRO A 3 -19.26 -9.86 19.55
C PRO A 3 -17.74 -9.74 19.43
N LYS A 4 -17.06 -10.87 19.20
CA LYS A 4 -15.64 -10.89 18.82
C LYS A 4 -15.51 -10.18 17.47
N ARG A 5 -14.81 -9.04 17.46
CA ARG A 5 -14.38 -8.40 16.21
C ARG A 5 -13.54 -9.42 15.44
N SER A 6 -13.99 -9.80 14.24
CA SER A 6 -13.19 -10.66 13.38
C SER A 6 -12.11 -9.80 12.72
N THR A 7 -10.94 -9.79 13.33
CA THR A 7 -9.72 -9.33 12.65
C THR A 7 -9.27 -10.45 11.73
N TYR A 8 -9.96 -10.64 10.61
CA TYR A 8 -9.39 -11.41 9.51
C TYR A 8 -8.41 -10.49 8.79
N MET A 9 -7.19 -11.01 8.57
CA MET A 9 -6.02 -10.39 7.92
C MET A 9 -4.88 -10.10 8.91
N VAL A 10 -3.67 -10.50 8.52
CA VAL A 10 -2.39 -10.48 9.23
C VAL A 10 -2.10 -11.71 10.12
N GLN A 11 -2.30 -12.91 9.59
CA GLN A 11 -1.29 -13.93 9.86
C GLN A 11 -0.34 -13.97 8.65
N PRO A 12 0.96 -13.69 8.83
CA PRO A 12 1.92 -13.89 7.76
C PRO A 12 1.93 -15.39 7.44
N GLN A 13 1.51 -15.75 6.23
CA GLN A 13 1.74 -17.11 5.75
C GLN A 13 3.25 -17.28 5.62
N PRO A 14 3.86 -18.30 6.25
CA PRO A 14 5.27 -18.58 6.03
C PRO A 14 5.47 -18.88 4.55
N LEU A 15 6.30 -18.07 3.89
CA LEU A 15 6.58 -18.20 2.47
C LEU A 15 7.36 -19.49 2.24
N ARG A 16 6.84 -20.34 1.36
CA ARG A 16 7.66 -21.29 0.62
C ARG A 16 8.53 -20.43 -0.31
N GLU A 17 9.84 -20.64 -0.32
CA GLU A 17 10.86 -19.78 -0.97
C GLU A 17 10.59 -19.44 -2.46
N ASP A 18 9.67 -20.15 -3.11
CA ASP A 18 9.40 -20.10 -4.53
C ASP A 18 8.20 -19.22 -4.94
N ARG A 19 7.45 -18.61 -4.01
CA ARG A 19 6.20 -17.90 -4.36
C ARG A 19 6.16 -16.44 -3.94
N SER A 20 5.78 -15.62 -4.92
CA SER A 20 5.54 -14.20 -4.85
C SER A 20 4.67 -13.81 -3.64
N ASN A 21 5.06 -12.73 -2.98
CA ASN A 21 4.33 -12.03 -1.92
C ASN A 21 2.95 -11.56 -2.41
N HIS A 22 1.99 -12.49 -2.55
CA HIS A 22 0.65 -12.22 -3.04
C HIS A 22 -0.38 -13.04 -2.24
N ALA A 23 -1.31 -12.36 -1.59
CA ALA A 23 -2.40 -12.97 -0.83
C ALA A 23 -3.74 -12.37 -1.29
N MET A 24 -4.63 -13.19 -1.85
CA MET A 24 -6.01 -12.80 -2.18
C MET A 24 -6.15 -11.56 -3.08
N GLY A 25 -5.30 -11.42 -4.10
CA GLY A 25 -5.31 -10.25 -5.01
C GLY A 25 -4.49 -9.06 -4.49
N TRP A 26 -3.87 -9.19 -3.32
CA TRP A 26 -3.09 -8.13 -2.69
C TRP A 26 -1.63 -8.47 -2.56
N LEU A 27 -0.79 -7.48 -2.77
CA LEU A 27 0.65 -7.56 -2.64
C LEU A 27 1.06 -6.92 -1.30
N PRO A 28 1.50 -7.69 -0.29
CA PRO A 28 2.23 -7.12 0.83
C PRO A 28 3.56 -6.51 0.35
N GLY A 29 3.98 -5.44 1.02
CA GLY A 29 5.25 -4.78 0.74
C GLY A 29 5.58 -3.73 1.80
N GLU A 30 6.53 -2.87 1.47
CA GLU A 30 6.99 -1.82 2.35
C GLU A 30 7.26 -0.53 1.57
N ILE A 31 7.00 0.61 2.20
CA ILE A 31 7.35 1.92 1.66
C ILE A 31 7.78 2.83 2.80
N ALA A 32 8.97 3.42 2.70
CA ALA A 32 9.55 4.29 3.74
C ALA A 32 9.48 3.66 5.15
N GLY A 33 9.87 2.39 5.28
CA GLY A 33 9.86 1.65 6.56
C GLY A 33 8.46 1.29 7.09
N LYS A 34 7.38 1.56 6.34
CA LYS A 34 6.01 1.22 6.73
C LYS A 34 5.49 0.05 5.89
N LYS A 35 4.93 -0.95 6.57
CA LYS A 35 4.22 -2.05 5.90
C LYS A 35 3.07 -1.50 5.07
N ARG A 36 2.91 -2.06 3.87
CA ARG A 36 1.94 -1.64 2.86
C ARG A 36 1.24 -2.87 2.29
N VAL A 37 -0.04 -2.74 2.03
CA VAL A 37 -0.81 -3.66 1.19
C VAL A 37 -1.20 -2.90 -0.07
N TRP A 38 -0.93 -3.45 -1.26
CA TRP A 38 -1.12 -2.71 -2.50
C TRP A 38 -1.51 -3.61 -3.67
N HIS A 39 -2.07 -3.01 -4.71
CA HIS A 39 -2.35 -3.65 -5.98
C HIS A 39 -2.31 -2.61 -7.10
N SER A 40 -2.05 -3.05 -8.32
CA SER A 40 -2.03 -2.20 -9.51
C SER A 40 -2.56 -2.97 -10.70
N GLY A 41 -3.14 -2.25 -11.65
CA GLY A 41 -3.64 -2.82 -12.89
C GLY A 41 -3.58 -1.78 -14.00
N GLY A 42 -3.53 -2.25 -15.25
CA GLY A 42 -3.54 -1.38 -16.41
C GLY A 42 -4.26 -2.04 -17.57
N ILE A 43 -4.82 -1.20 -18.44
CA ILE A 43 -5.43 -1.56 -19.71
C ILE A 43 -5.16 -0.43 -20.69
N ASN A 44 -4.72 -0.75 -21.91
CA ASN A 44 -4.49 0.14 -23.07
C ASN A 44 -4.60 1.65 -22.80
N GLY A 45 -3.47 2.31 -22.53
CA GLY A 45 -3.44 3.75 -22.27
C GLY A 45 -3.81 4.16 -20.85
N PHE A 46 -4.18 3.23 -19.96
CA PHE A 46 -4.58 3.52 -18.60
C PHE A 46 -3.84 2.65 -17.60
N THR A 47 -3.41 3.27 -16.49
CA THR A 47 -2.85 2.56 -15.35
C THR A 47 -3.49 3.03 -14.05
N SER A 48 -3.63 2.12 -13.10
CA SER A 48 -4.22 2.37 -11.80
C SER A 48 -3.44 1.67 -10.70
N GLY A 49 -3.52 2.20 -9.49
CA GLY A 49 -2.93 1.54 -8.34
C GLY A 49 -3.53 2.01 -7.03
N ILE A 50 -3.66 1.08 -6.11
CA ILE A 50 -4.10 1.31 -4.73
C ILE A 50 -3.01 0.89 -3.77
N SER A 51 -2.88 1.63 -2.68
CA SER A 51 -1.97 1.29 -1.59
C SER A 51 -2.57 1.69 -0.26
N TYR A 52 -2.43 0.82 0.72
CA TYR A 52 -2.91 1.01 2.08
C TYR A 52 -1.77 0.78 3.08
N LEU A 53 -1.59 1.74 3.99
CA LEU A 53 -0.64 1.67 5.10
C LEU A 53 -1.43 1.53 6.41
N PRO A 54 -1.64 0.29 6.90
CA PRO A 54 -2.54 0.03 8.04
C PRO A 54 -2.08 0.71 9.34
N ALA A 55 -0.77 0.82 9.56
CA ALA A 55 -0.22 1.40 10.79
C ALA A 55 -0.57 2.88 11.01
N ILE A 56 -0.90 3.60 9.93
CA ILE A 56 -1.24 5.03 9.96
C ILE A 56 -2.59 5.32 9.30
N ASN A 57 -3.35 4.26 8.96
CA ASN A 57 -4.67 4.34 8.33
C ASN A 57 -4.73 5.23 7.07
N ILE A 58 -3.67 5.23 6.24
CA ILE A 58 -3.62 6.01 5.00
C ILE A 58 -3.89 5.10 3.80
N ARG A 59 -4.82 5.51 2.95
CA ARG A 59 -5.11 4.90 1.64
C ARG A 59 -4.81 5.89 0.53
N VAL A 60 -4.14 5.42 -0.52
CA VAL A 60 -3.82 6.20 -1.71
C VAL A 60 -4.30 5.42 -2.93
N ILE A 61 -5.08 6.09 -3.77
CA ILE A 61 -5.55 5.57 -5.06
C ILE A 61 -4.99 6.48 -6.14
N ARG A 62 -4.50 5.88 -7.22
CA ARG A 62 -3.93 6.58 -8.38
C ARG A 62 -4.58 6.07 -9.65
N PHE A 63 -4.88 7.00 -10.55
CA PHE A 63 -5.35 6.72 -11.90
C PHE A 63 -4.53 7.59 -12.85
N HIS A 64 -4.04 6.99 -13.93
CA HIS A 64 -3.32 7.67 -14.98
C HIS A 64 -3.93 7.28 -16.32
N ASN A 65 -4.05 8.25 -17.22
CA ASN A 65 -4.42 8.10 -18.63
C ASN A 65 -3.18 7.94 -19.53
N VAL A 66 -2.15 7.29 -19.00
CA VAL A 66 -0.95 6.94 -19.75
C VAL A 66 -0.43 5.59 -19.28
N GLU A 67 0.20 4.87 -20.19
CA GLU A 67 0.98 3.68 -19.88
C GLU A 67 2.32 4.06 -19.28
N ASN A 68 2.79 3.30 -18.29
CA ASN A 68 4.07 3.53 -17.62
C ASN A 68 4.26 4.99 -17.16
N PRO A 69 3.34 5.55 -16.34
CA PRO A 69 3.51 6.90 -15.83
C PRO A 69 4.83 7.01 -15.09
N GLU A 70 5.60 8.07 -15.37
CA GLU A 70 6.87 8.33 -14.71
C GLU A 70 6.73 8.15 -13.19
N HIS A 71 7.66 7.40 -12.60
CA HIS A 71 7.66 7.08 -11.18
C HIS A 71 8.18 8.26 -10.36
N GLY A 72 7.48 9.40 -10.43
CA GLY A 72 7.66 10.49 -9.47
C GLY A 72 7.44 10.00 -8.03
N PRO A 73 7.86 10.77 -7.02
CA PRO A 73 7.65 10.39 -5.63
C PRO A 73 6.17 10.06 -5.42
N THR A 74 5.90 8.78 -5.09
CA THR A 74 4.54 8.28 -4.91
C THR A 74 3.81 9.18 -3.92
N ALA A 75 2.52 9.47 -4.13
CA ALA A 75 1.74 10.33 -3.20
C ALA A 75 1.86 9.89 -1.73
N ILE A 76 2.08 8.60 -1.47
CA ILE A 76 2.42 8.07 -0.14
C ILE A 76 3.73 8.65 0.41
N ARG A 77 4.80 8.72 -0.38
CA ARG A 77 6.09 9.31 0.05
C ARG A 77 5.93 10.79 0.37
N ILE A 78 5.14 11.52 -0.43
CA ILE A 78 4.84 12.93 -0.18
C ILE A 78 4.09 13.07 1.15
N LEU A 79 3.02 12.32 1.36
CA LEU A 79 2.22 12.32 2.60
C LEU A 79 3.06 11.96 3.83
N LEU A 80 3.88 10.91 3.75
CA LEU A 80 4.76 10.50 4.84
C LEU A 80 5.79 11.58 5.19
N ARG A 81 6.33 12.26 4.18
CA ARG A 81 7.26 13.38 4.39
C ARG A 81 6.59 14.54 5.12
N TYR A 82 5.36 14.91 4.75
CA TYR A 82 4.60 15.94 5.47
C TYR A 82 4.30 15.55 6.93
N GLN A 83 3.94 14.29 7.19
CA GLN A 83 3.71 13.85 8.57
C GLN A 83 4.99 13.89 9.42
N GLN A 84 6.14 13.58 8.84
CA GLN A 84 7.41 13.67 9.57
C GLN A 84 7.74 15.13 9.92
N PHE A 85 7.65 16.05 8.97
CA PHE A 85 7.87 17.48 9.23
C PHE A 85 6.92 18.05 10.29
N SER A 86 5.65 17.64 10.30
CA SER A 86 4.69 18.12 11.31
C SER A 86 5.01 17.69 12.74
N ARG A 87 5.81 16.62 12.93
CA ARG A 87 6.19 16.11 14.26
C ARG A 87 7.48 16.72 14.79
N GLU A 88 8.34 17.23 13.91
CA GLU A 88 9.62 17.86 14.27
C GLU A 88 9.49 19.36 14.56
N ALA A 89 8.33 19.96 14.26
CA ALA A 89 8.04 21.38 14.48
C ALA A 89 7.42 21.69 15.87
N CYS A 90 7.50 20.75 16.83
CA CYS A 90 6.99 20.91 18.19
C CYS A 90 8.10 20.69 19.22
#